data_AF-A0A397SHR8-F1
#
_entry.id   AF-A0A397SHR8-F1
#
_cell.length_a   1.000
_cell.length_b   1.000
_cell.length_c   1.000
_cell.angle_alpha   90.00
_cell.angle_beta   90.00
_cell.angle_gamma   90.00
#
_symmetry.space_group_name_H-M   'P 1'
#
loop_
_entity.id
_entity.type
_entity.pdbx_description
1 polymer ?
#
loop_
_entity_poly.entity_id
_entity_poly.type
_entity_poly.pdbx_seq_one_letter_code
_entity_poly.pdbx_strand_id
1 'polypeptide(L)'
;MNLLRSLSRTHLKSQIFREVDNRKQIYQSKYAGFYLLSKQLTNAANSFNKKYGCPIVLILDQIERIAKKNQDFLGILQDFAKDHADRGSIIIVFVTPQLLKSYSAWSQAIIPLEIGDISDEITVKFLEETDVNKNISKYIVSHLTGGYFALLQQFKTQYKITPNIAAEKFRKQLFMRIQNSLNEAKTIIPLDMLHKLIGANILSSQHENCTVSFHSYYVKTYFKEANKTASKI
;
A
#
# COMPACT_ATOMS: atom_id res chain seq x y z
N MET A 1 29.16 14.24 55.56
CA MET A 1 27.98 14.70 54.77
C MET A 1 28.29 15.29 53.38
N ASN A 2 29.57 15.47 52.97
CA ASN A 2 29.91 16.12 51.70
C ASN A 2 30.17 15.17 50.50
N LEU A 3 30.44 13.88 50.73
CA LEU A 3 30.68 12.92 49.63
C LEU A 3 29.42 12.53 48.84
N LEU A 4 28.28 12.35 49.51
CA LEU A 4 27.02 11.95 48.84
C LEU A 4 26.48 13.05 47.91
N ARG A 5 26.73 14.33 48.24
CA ARG A 5 26.34 15.47 47.38
C ARG A 5 27.24 15.63 46.15
N SER A 6 28.52 15.22 46.22
CA SER A 6 29.42 15.29 45.06
C SER A 6 29.12 14.19 44.05
N LEU A 7 28.84 12.97 44.51
CA LEU A 7 28.46 11.81 43.69
C LEU A 7 27.12 12.02 42.95
N SER A 8 26.13 12.62 43.63
CA SER A 8 24.85 12.98 42.99
C SER A 8 25.03 14.03 41.88
N ARG A 9 25.90 15.03 42.09
CA ARG A 9 26.18 16.08 41.10
C ARG A 9 26.96 15.58 39.90
N THR A 10 27.91 14.66 40.07
CA THR A 10 28.66 14.07 38.95
C THR A 10 27.80 13.14 38.11
N HIS A 11 26.91 12.35 38.76
CA HIS A 11 25.96 11.50 38.04
C HIS A 11 24.95 12.34 37.23
N LEU A 12 24.38 13.38 37.83
CA LEU A 12 23.44 14.28 37.16
C LEU A 12 24.11 15.05 36.00
N LYS A 13 25.35 15.52 36.19
CA LYS A 13 26.14 16.14 35.11
C LYS A 13 26.41 15.17 33.97
N SER A 14 26.71 13.90 34.26
CA SER A 14 26.95 12.89 33.22
C SER A 14 25.69 12.53 32.42
N GLN A 15 24.52 12.49 33.06
CA GLN A 15 23.23 12.29 32.39
C GLN A 15 22.88 13.48 31.51
N ILE A 16 23.00 14.71 32.04
CA ILE A 16 22.75 15.94 31.27
C ILE A 16 23.72 16.05 30.09
N PHE A 17 25.00 15.70 30.26
CA PHE A 17 25.98 15.75 29.19
C PHE A 17 25.69 14.73 28.08
N ARG A 18 25.35 13.48 28.42
CA ARG A 18 24.89 12.47 27.46
C ARG A 18 23.64 12.91 26.72
N GLU A 19 22.71 13.56 27.41
CA GLU A 19 21.46 14.02 26.81
C GLU A 19 21.67 15.25 25.91
N VAL A 20 22.65 16.11 26.22
CA VAL A 20 23.06 17.23 25.36
C VAL A 20 23.84 16.74 24.13
N ASP A 21 24.68 15.71 24.27
CA ASP A 21 25.40 15.10 23.13
C ASP A 21 24.45 14.33 22.19
N ASN A 22 23.50 13.56 22.74
CA ASN A 22 22.42 12.96 21.96
C ASN A 22 21.59 14.02 21.23
N ARG A 23 21.26 15.15 21.89
CA ARG A 23 20.55 16.26 21.24
C ARG A 23 21.36 16.87 20.09
N LYS A 24 22.69 17.06 20.24
CA LYS A 24 23.55 17.58 19.17
C LYS A 24 23.63 16.65 17.95
N GLN A 25 23.71 15.34 18.15
CA GLN A 25 23.66 14.36 17.05
C GLN A 25 22.30 14.33 16.35
N ILE A 26 21.19 14.48 17.09
CA ILE A 26 19.83 14.47 16.54
C ILE A 26 19.55 15.71 15.67
N TYR A 27 20.02 16.90 16.08
CA TYR A 27 19.91 18.12 15.27
C TYR A 27 20.79 18.12 14.01
N GLN A 28 21.81 17.25 13.96
CA GLN A 28 22.66 17.02 12.78
C GLN A 28 22.20 15.81 11.94
N SER A 29 21.10 15.15 12.31
CA SER A 29 20.62 13.97 11.60
C SER A 29 19.86 14.34 10.31
N LYS A 30 19.93 13.44 9.32
CA LYS A 30 19.15 13.42 8.07
C LYS A 30 17.62 13.65 8.27
N TYR A 31 17.11 13.54 9.50
CA TYR A 31 15.69 13.58 9.86
C TYR A 31 15.34 14.64 10.91
N ALA A 32 16.14 15.69 11.10
CA ALA A 32 15.89 16.74 12.09
C ALA A 32 14.48 17.36 12.00
N GLY A 33 13.92 17.50 10.80
CA GLY A 33 12.55 17.97 10.60
C GLY A 33 11.49 17.04 11.22
N PHE A 34 11.69 15.72 11.12
CA PHE A 34 10.78 14.75 11.74
C PHE A 34 10.85 14.80 13.26
N TYR A 35 12.04 15.01 13.84
CA TYR A 35 12.18 15.15 15.28
C TYR A 35 11.39 16.35 15.86
N LEU A 36 11.42 17.48 15.16
CA LEU A 36 10.61 18.64 15.55
C LEU A 36 9.11 18.33 15.45
N LEU A 37 8.71 17.68 14.35
CA LEU A 37 7.32 17.27 14.14
C LEU A 37 6.85 16.27 15.21
N SER A 38 7.64 15.25 15.53
CA SER A 38 7.30 14.20 16.50
C SER A 38 7.07 14.79 17.89
N LYS A 39 7.86 15.78 18.29
CA LYS A 39 7.66 16.53 19.54
C LYS A 39 6.35 17.30 19.56
N GLN A 40 6.02 17.99 18.45
CA GLN A 40 4.77 18.73 18.34
C GLN A 40 3.56 17.79 18.36
N LEU A 41 3.63 16.67 17.65
CA LEU A 41 2.60 15.63 17.65
C LEU A 41 2.40 15.06 19.05
N THR A 42 3.48 14.78 19.78
CA THR A 42 3.41 14.30 21.17
C THR A 42 2.70 15.30 22.08
N ASN A 43 3.04 16.58 21.98
CA ASN A 43 2.41 17.63 22.79
C ASN A 43 0.91 17.77 22.47
N ALA A 44 0.56 17.70 21.18
CA ALA A 44 -0.82 17.76 20.72
C ALA A 44 -1.61 16.54 21.23
N ALA A 45 -1.05 15.34 21.12
CA ALA A 45 -1.64 14.09 21.60
C ALA A 45 -1.91 14.13 23.10
N ASN A 46 -0.94 14.57 23.90
CA ASN A 46 -1.12 14.72 25.35
C ASN A 46 -2.22 15.72 25.69
N SER A 47 -2.29 16.85 24.97
CA SER A 47 -3.33 17.87 25.20
C SER A 47 -4.72 17.35 24.82
N PHE A 48 -4.82 16.63 23.70
CA PHE A 48 -6.05 16.04 23.22
C PHE A 48 -6.56 14.95 24.16
N ASN A 49 -5.69 14.03 24.59
CA ASN A 49 -6.06 12.95 25.50
C ASN A 49 -6.52 13.50 26.87
N LYS A 50 -5.85 14.54 27.39
CA LYS A 50 -6.30 15.25 28.60
C LYS A 50 -7.69 15.86 28.44
N LYS A 51 -8.01 16.37 27.26
CA LYS A 51 -9.28 17.07 27.00
C LYS A 51 -10.45 16.12 26.73
N TYR A 52 -10.20 15.03 25.98
CA TYR A 52 -11.27 14.16 25.46
C TYR A 52 -11.24 12.73 26.03
N GLY A 53 -10.21 12.36 26.79
CA GLY A 53 -10.08 11.03 27.40
C GLY A 53 -9.79 9.91 26.41
N CYS A 54 -9.36 10.24 25.19
CA CYS A 54 -9.01 9.27 24.16
C CYS A 54 -7.75 9.69 23.37
N PRO A 55 -6.98 8.73 22.81
CA PRO A 55 -5.80 9.02 22.00
C PRO A 55 -6.15 9.65 20.66
N ILE A 56 -5.22 10.41 20.09
CA ILE A 56 -5.33 10.89 18.70
C ILE A 56 -5.10 9.73 17.74
N VAL A 57 -5.81 9.72 16.61
CA VAL A 57 -5.55 8.81 15.49
C VAL A 57 -4.78 9.54 14.39
N LEU A 58 -3.64 8.99 13.98
CA LEU A 58 -2.85 9.46 12.84
C LEU A 58 -2.88 8.41 11.72
N ILE A 59 -3.40 8.79 10.56
CA ILE A 59 -3.49 7.92 9.39
C ILE A 59 -2.39 8.32 8.40
N LEU A 60 -1.53 7.36 8.05
CA LEU A 60 -0.46 7.52 7.08
C LEU A 60 -0.80 6.69 5.84
N ASP A 61 -1.37 7.37 4.83
CA ASP A 61 -1.75 6.76 3.56
C ASP A 61 -0.55 6.60 2.61
N GLN A 62 -0.56 5.49 1.85
CA GLN A 62 0.47 5.13 0.88
C GLN A 62 1.90 5.11 1.46
N ILE A 63 2.05 4.50 2.64
CA ILE A 63 3.34 4.44 3.35
C ILE A 63 4.44 3.74 2.52
N GLU A 64 4.07 2.88 1.57
CA GLU A 64 4.99 2.23 0.65
C GLU A 64 5.75 3.22 -0.24
N ARG A 65 5.20 4.41 -0.50
CA ARG A 65 5.91 5.47 -1.24
C ARG A 65 7.09 6.01 -0.44
N ILE A 66 6.95 6.08 0.87
CA ILE A 66 8.03 6.44 1.80
C ILE A 66 9.03 5.29 1.86
N ALA A 67 8.55 4.05 2.01
CA ALA A 67 9.39 2.85 2.05
C ALA A 67 10.32 2.73 0.83
N LYS A 68 9.78 2.92 -0.38
CA LYS A 68 10.52 2.85 -1.65
C LYS A 68 11.61 3.91 -1.78
N LYS A 69 11.40 5.09 -1.21
CA LYS A 69 12.35 6.22 -1.30
C LYS A 69 13.36 6.22 -0.16
N ASN A 70 12.94 5.80 1.04
CA ASN A 70 13.73 5.93 2.25
C ASN A 70 13.27 4.92 3.31
N GLN A 71 13.80 3.71 3.21
CA GLN A 71 13.49 2.59 4.12
C GLN A 71 13.87 2.89 5.57
N ASP A 72 14.99 3.58 5.82
CA ASP A 72 15.40 3.98 7.16
C ASP A 72 14.37 4.90 7.83
N PHE A 73 13.77 5.80 7.05
CA PHE A 73 12.73 6.69 7.57
C PHE A 73 11.43 5.95 7.89
N LEU A 74 11.10 4.89 7.14
CA LEU A 74 10.00 4.01 7.51
C LEU A 74 10.26 3.36 8.89
N GLY A 75 11.48 2.89 9.15
CA GLY A 75 11.86 2.36 10.46
C GLY A 75 11.63 3.37 11.58
N ILE A 76 12.06 4.63 11.38
CA ILE A 76 11.84 5.72 12.34
C ILE A 76 10.34 5.97 12.60
N LEU A 77 9.51 5.94 11.56
CA LEU A 77 8.05 6.09 11.70
C LEU A 77 7.41 4.91 12.46
N GLN A 78 7.91 3.70 12.23
CA GLN A 78 7.46 2.50 12.93
C GLN A 78 7.87 2.49 14.39
N ASP A 79 9.09 2.90 14.73
CA ASP A 79 9.55 3.06 16.11
C ASP A 79 8.74 4.15 16.84
N PHE A 80 8.46 5.27 16.16
CA PHE A 80 7.57 6.30 16.68
C PHE A 80 6.16 5.76 16.97
N ALA A 81 5.59 4.97 16.06
CA ALA A 81 4.28 4.33 16.26
C ALA A 81 4.29 3.39 17.47
N LYS A 82 5.35 2.59 17.61
CA LYS A 82 5.56 1.67 18.71
C LYS A 82 5.55 2.39 20.06
N ASP A 83 6.40 3.43 20.19
CA ASP A 83 6.52 4.22 21.42
C ASP A 83 5.19 4.84 21.86
N HIS A 84 4.37 5.27 20.90
CA HIS A 84 3.08 5.91 21.18
C HIS A 84 1.94 4.92 21.46
N ALA A 85 1.99 3.73 20.85
CA ALA A 85 1.08 2.63 21.15
C ALA A 85 1.28 2.13 22.59
N ASP A 86 2.54 1.90 23.01
CA ASP A 86 2.89 1.50 24.38
C ASP A 86 2.41 2.51 25.42
N ARG A 87 2.37 3.80 25.08
CA ARG A 87 1.91 4.89 25.95
C ARG A 87 0.42 5.19 25.87
N GLY A 88 -0.32 4.54 24.95
CA GLY A 88 -1.74 4.83 24.71
C GLY A 88 -2.02 6.29 24.34
N SER A 89 -1.09 6.95 23.64
CA SER A 89 -1.13 8.40 23.39
C SER A 89 -1.50 8.76 21.95
N ILE A 90 -1.04 7.96 20.98
CA ILE A 90 -1.39 8.10 19.55
C ILE A 90 -1.64 6.70 19.00
N ILE A 91 -2.74 6.53 18.27
CA ILE A 91 -3.00 5.37 17.42
C ILE A 91 -2.50 5.73 16.03
N ILE A 92 -1.50 5.01 15.52
CA ILE A 92 -0.97 5.24 14.17
C ILE A 92 -1.44 4.11 13.25
N VAL A 93 -2.08 4.48 12.14
CA VAL A 93 -2.58 3.55 11.13
C VAL A 93 -1.77 3.72 9.85
N PHE A 94 -1.02 2.68 9.49
CA PHE A 94 -0.32 2.61 8.22
C PHE A 94 -1.22 1.97 7.16
N VAL A 95 -1.53 2.70 6.09
CA VAL A 95 -2.29 2.17 4.95
C VAL A 95 -1.33 1.88 3.80
N THR A 96 -1.36 0.65 3.31
CA THR A 96 -0.48 0.14 2.24
C THR A 96 -1.25 -0.89 1.40
N PRO A 97 -1.06 -0.92 0.07
CA PRO A 97 -1.65 -1.95 -0.80
C PRO A 97 -1.00 -3.32 -0.63
N GLN A 98 0.18 -3.41 0.01
CA GLN A 98 0.89 -4.67 0.24
C GLN A 98 1.38 -4.77 1.69
N LEU A 99 1.40 -5.98 2.21
CA LEU A 99 1.77 -6.23 3.60
C LEU A 99 3.25 -5.90 3.85
N LEU A 100 3.54 -4.95 4.75
CA LEU A 100 4.88 -4.57 5.18
C LEU A 100 5.46 -5.64 6.14
N LYS A 101 5.77 -6.83 5.62
CA LYS A 101 6.14 -8.02 6.41
C LYS A 101 7.50 -7.95 7.12
N SER A 102 8.30 -6.92 6.92
CA SER A 102 9.75 -7.02 7.16
C SER A 102 10.29 -6.13 8.28
N TYR A 103 9.61 -5.86 9.41
CA TYR A 103 10.20 -5.02 10.48
C TYR A 103 9.75 -5.35 11.90
N SER A 104 10.59 -5.01 12.89
CA SER A 104 10.43 -5.26 14.35
C SER A 104 9.12 -4.75 14.96
N ALA A 105 8.55 -3.67 14.41
CA ALA A 105 7.27 -3.11 14.84
C ALA A 105 6.07 -4.03 14.56
N TRP A 106 6.25 -5.07 13.74
CA TRP A 106 5.24 -6.10 13.50
C TRP A 106 4.85 -6.86 14.78
N SER A 107 5.78 -6.98 15.74
CA SER A 107 5.56 -7.70 17.00
C SER A 107 4.47 -7.10 17.88
N GLN A 108 4.15 -5.81 17.71
CA GLN A 108 3.10 -5.09 18.43
C GLN A 108 1.96 -4.62 17.51
N ALA A 109 2.04 -4.92 16.21
CA ALA A 109 0.94 -4.64 15.31
C ALA A 109 -0.25 -5.54 15.66
N ILE A 110 -1.43 -4.93 15.82
CA ILE A 110 -2.69 -5.68 15.75
C ILE A 110 -2.70 -6.41 14.41
N ILE A 111 -3.25 -7.64 14.37
CA ILE A 111 -3.42 -8.43 13.14
C ILE A 111 -3.90 -7.47 12.04
N PRO A 112 -3.13 -7.29 10.95
CA PRO A 112 -3.46 -6.33 9.91
C PRO A 112 -4.88 -6.55 9.42
N LEU A 113 -5.67 -5.48 9.40
CA LEU A 113 -6.96 -5.51 8.73
C LEU A 113 -6.69 -5.53 7.22
N GLU A 114 -6.78 -6.71 6.63
CA GLU A 114 -6.75 -6.85 5.18
C GLU A 114 -8.12 -6.45 4.60
N ILE A 115 -8.13 -5.38 3.82
CA ILE A 115 -9.27 -5.01 3.00
C ILE A 115 -9.05 -5.65 1.63
N GLY A 116 -9.49 -6.90 1.50
CA GLY A 116 -9.43 -7.66 0.26
C GLY A 116 -10.61 -7.39 -0.67
N ASP A 117 -10.58 -8.07 -1.82
CA ASP A 117 -11.72 -8.13 -2.73
C ASP A 117 -12.92 -8.80 -2.03
N ILE A 118 -14.11 -8.28 -2.30
CA ILE A 118 -15.36 -8.82 -1.76
C ILE A 118 -15.71 -10.08 -2.56
N SER A 119 -16.17 -11.17 -1.92
CA SER A 119 -16.61 -12.36 -2.65
C SER A 119 -17.66 -12.03 -3.73
N ASP A 120 -17.64 -12.73 -4.86
CA ASP A 120 -18.60 -12.50 -5.96
C ASP A 120 -20.06 -12.53 -5.51
N GLU A 121 -20.42 -13.39 -4.56
CA GLU A 121 -21.78 -13.52 -4.01
C GLU A 121 -22.22 -12.24 -3.30
N ILE A 122 -21.42 -11.75 -2.35
CA ILE A 122 -21.68 -10.49 -1.63
C ILE A 122 -21.66 -9.31 -2.61
N THR A 123 -20.78 -9.34 -3.61
CA THR A 123 -20.64 -8.30 -4.64
C THR A 123 -21.88 -8.20 -5.54
N VAL A 124 -22.42 -9.33 -6.00
CA VAL A 124 -23.68 -9.37 -6.76
C VAL A 124 -24.82 -8.84 -5.90
N LYS A 125 -24.90 -9.27 -4.64
CA LYS A 125 -25.92 -8.81 -3.70
C LYS A 125 -25.84 -7.30 -3.47
N PHE A 126 -24.64 -6.75 -3.29
CA PHE A 126 -24.38 -5.32 -3.16
C PHE A 126 -24.90 -4.53 -4.37
N LEU A 127 -24.73 -5.04 -5.60
CA LEU A 127 -25.26 -4.37 -6.80
C LEU A 127 -26.79 -4.48 -6.87
N GLU A 128 -27.37 -5.64 -6.56
CA GLU A 128 -28.83 -5.85 -6.51
C GLU A 128 -29.51 -4.93 -5.50
N GLU A 129 -28.94 -4.76 -4.30
CA GLU A 129 -29.41 -3.83 -3.26
C GLU A 129 -29.34 -2.34 -3.68
N THR A 130 -28.71 -2.06 -4.82
CA THR A 130 -28.55 -0.71 -5.36
C THR A 130 -29.29 -0.48 -6.68
N ASP A 131 -30.35 -1.28 -6.91
CA ASP A 131 -31.26 -1.24 -8.07
C ASP A 131 -30.60 -1.61 -9.42
N VAL A 132 -29.47 -2.32 -9.40
CA VAL A 132 -28.91 -2.92 -10.61
C VAL A 132 -29.62 -4.24 -10.90
N ASN A 133 -30.06 -4.43 -12.14
CA ASN A 133 -30.68 -5.68 -12.57
C ASN A 133 -29.75 -6.89 -12.28
N LYS A 134 -30.28 -7.92 -11.62
CA LYS A 134 -29.59 -9.17 -11.25
C LYS A 134 -28.73 -9.80 -12.36
N ASN A 135 -29.25 -9.88 -13.59
CA ASN A 135 -28.50 -10.48 -14.70
C ASN A 135 -27.30 -9.62 -15.08
N ILE A 136 -27.47 -8.29 -15.05
CA ILE A 136 -26.39 -7.34 -15.27
C ILE A 136 -25.38 -7.44 -14.12
N SER A 137 -25.82 -7.47 -12.86
CA SER A 137 -24.96 -7.62 -11.69
C SER A 137 -24.08 -8.87 -11.81
N LYS A 138 -24.66 -10.03 -12.10
CA LYS A 138 -23.91 -11.28 -12.30
C LYS A 138 -22.87 -11.15 -13.41
N TYR A 139 -23.24 -10.57 -14.55
CA TYR A 139 -22.33 -10.37 -15.69
C TYR A 139 -21.15 -9.46 -15.32
N ILE A 140 -21.43 -8.30 -14.73
CA ILE A 140 -20.42 -7.30 -14.36
C ILE A 140 -19.43 -7.87 -13.37
N VAL A 141 -19.93 -8.58 -12.34
CA VAL A 141 -19.07 -9.19 -11.31
C VAL A 141 -18.19 -10.27 -11.92
N SER A 142 -18.78 -11.25 -12.58
CA SER A 142 -18.03 -12.41 -13.10
C SER A 142 -17.03 -12.08 -14.22
N HIS A 143 -17.28 -11.05 -15.03
CA HIS A 143 -16.47 -10.80 -16.23
C HIS A 143 -15.67 -9.49 -16.21
N LEU A 144 -16.05 -8.50 -15.40
CA LEU A 144 -15.46 -7.16 -15.50
C LEU A 144 -14.85 -6.65 -14.19
N THR A 145 -15.53 -6.81 -13.06
CA THR A 145 -15.11 -6.17 -11.80
C THR A 145 -14.55 -7.15 -10.77
N GLY A 146 -15.00 -8.40 -10.78
CA GLY A 146 -14.87 -9.28 -9.62
C GLY A 146 -15.39 -8.58 -8.36
N GLY A 147 -14.70 -8.83 -7.24
CA GLY A 147 -14.92 -8.21 -5.94
C GLY A 147 -14.38 -6.80 -5.75
N TYR A 148 -13.82 -6.18 -6.79
CA TYR A 148 -13.05 -4.96 -6.64
C TYR A 148 -13.95 -3.72 -6.50
N PHE A 149 -14.08 -3.24 -5.27
CA PHE A 149 -15.08 -2.23 -4.88
C PHE A 149 -15.00 -0.93 -5.68
N ALA A 150 -13.79 -0.47 -6.03
CA ALA A 150 -13.64 0.76 -6.80
C ALA A 150 -14.21 0.64 -8.22
N LEU A 151 -14.07 -0.54 -8.86
CA LEU A 151 -14.67 -0.80 -10.17
C LEU A 151 -16.19 -0.94 -10.07
N LEU A 152 -16.70 -1.56 -9.00
CA LEU A 152 -18.14 -1.62 -8.72
C LEU A 152 -18.75 -0.22 -8.59
N GLN A 153 -18.11 0.69 -7.85
CA GLN A 153 -18.60 2.05 -7.68
C GLN A 153 -18.58 2.85 -8.98
N GLN A 154 -17.55 2.67 -9.81
CA GLN A 154 -17.50 3.28 -11.13
C GLN A 154 -18.63 2.77 -12.03
N PHE A 155 -18.84 1.45 -12.07
CA PHE A 155 -19.94 0.85 -12.81
C PHE A 155 -21.30 1.38 -12.31
N LYS A 156 -21.53 1.38 -10.99
CA LYS A 156 -22.76 1.88 -10.37
C LYS A 156 -23.06 3.33 -10.75
N THR A 157 -22.04 4.18 -10.72
CA THR A 157 -22.18 5.60 -11.12
C THR A 157 -22.64 5.70 -12.58
N GLN A 158 -22.09 4.86 -13.46
CA GLN A 158 -22.48 4.83 -14.86
C GLN A 158 -23.86 4.21 -15.10
N TYR A 159 -24.22 3.20 -14.32
CA TYR A 159 -25.51 2.52 -14.38
C TYR A 159 -26.65 3.49 -14.04
N LYS A 160 -26.47 4.33 -13.01
CA LYS A 160 -27.45 5.37 -12.64
C LYS A 160 -27.76 6.35 -13.78
N ILE A 161 -26.79 6.63 -14.64
CA ILE A 161 -26.93 7.62 -15.73
C ILE A 161 -27.51 6.95 -16.98
N THR A 162 -27.02 5.76 -17.32
CA THR A 162 -27.37 5.08 -18.59
C THR A 162 -27.57 3.58 -18.41
N PRO A 163 -28.62 3.11 -17.72
CA PRO A 163 -28.78 1.70 -17.33
C PRO A 163 -28.64 0.71 -18.51
N ASN A 164 -29.28 1.03 -19.64
CA ASN A 164 -29.38 0.14 -20.80
C ASN A 164 -28.06 -0.09 -21.54
N ILE A 165 -27.11 0.84 -21.45
CA ILE A 165 -25.82 0.76 -22.15
C ILE A 165 -24.62 0.75 -21.19
N ALA A 166 -24.87 0.81 -19.88
CA ALA A 166 -23.82 0.97 -18.87
C ALA A 166 -22.78 -0.15 -18.93
N ALA A 167 -23.23 -1.39 -19.08
CA ALA A 167 -22.37 -2.57 -19.12
C ALA A 167 -21.41 -2.54 -20.32
N GLU A 168 -21.94 -2.33 -21.52
CA GLU A 168 -21.14 -2.23 -22.75
C GLU A 168 -20.17 -1.04 -22.70
N LYS A 169 -20.64 0.13 -22.24
CA LYS A 169 -19.81 1.32 -22.12
C LYS A 169 -18.69 1.12 -21.10
N PHE A 170 -18.98 0.45 -19.98
CA PHE A 170 -18.01 0.18 -18.92
C PHE A 170 -16.95 -0.83 -19.38
N ARG A 171 -17.38 -1.90 -20.06
CA ARG A 171 -16.48 -2.88 -20.72
C ARG A 171 -15.52 -2.20 -21.69
N LYS A 172 -16.03 -1.32 -22.57
CA LYS A 172 -15.19 -0.56 -23.51
C LYS A 172 -14.19 0.36 -22.80
N GLN A 173 -14.61 1.05 -21.75
CA GLN A 173 -13.72 1.89 -20.95
C GLN A 173 -12.60 1.09 -20.28
N LEU A 174 -12.93 -0.06 -19.70
CA LEU A 174 -11.92 -0.94 -19.10
C LEU A 174 -10.90 -1.41 -20.14
N PHE A 175 -11.39 -1.87 -21.30
CA PHE A 175 -10.52 -2.30 -22.39
C PHE A 175 -9.59 -1.18 -22.86
N MET A 176 -10.11 0.03 -23.06
CA MET A 176 -9.29 1.19 -23.44
C MET A 176 -8.24 1.55 -22.37
N ARG A 177 -8.59 1.48 -21.09
CA ARG A 177 -7.63 1.73 -19.99
C ARG A 177 -6.51 0.70 -20.01
N ILE A 178 -6.85 -0.58 -20.11
CA ILE A 178 -5.86 -1.66 -20.20
C ILE A 178 -4.95 -1.44 -21.42
N GLN A 179 -5.52 -1.15 -22.58
CA GLN A 179 -4.76 -0.91 -23.80
C GLN A 179 -3.83 0.30 -23.66
N ASN A 180 -4.30 1.40 -23.06
CA ASN A 180 -3.47 2.58 -22.80
C ASN A 180 -2.34 2.24 -21.82
N SER A 181 -2.63 1.55 -20.72
CA SER A 181 -1.60 1.12 -19.78
C SER A 181 -0.58 0.18 -20.42
N LEU A 182 -0.98 -0.70 -21.33
CA LEU A 182 -0.06 -1.55 -22.10
C LEU A 182 0.80 -0.75 -23.07
N ASN A 183 0.20 0.24 -23.75
CA ASN A 183 0.92 1.13 -24.67
C ASN A 183 1.93 2.01 -23.93
N GLU A 184 1.57 2.49 -22.75
CA GLU A 184 2.43 3.24 -21.84
C GLU A 184 3.54 2.36 -21.25
N ALA A 185 3.22 1.10 -20.96
CA ALA A 185 4.18 0.15 -20.40
C ALA A 185 5.34 -0.16 -21.35
N LYS A 186 5.21 0.12 -22.68
CA LYS A 186 6.24 0.10 -23.74
C LYS A 186 7.48 -0.73 -23.39
N THR A 187 7.28 -1.99 -23.03
CA THR A 187 8.36 -2.88 -22.61
C THR A 187 8.43 -4.00 -23.62
N ILE A 188 9.45 -3.93 -24.48
CA ILE A 188 9.97 -5.13 -25.12
C ILE A 188 10.56 -5.93 -23.97
N ILE A 189 9.85 -6.95 -23.48
CA ILE A 189 10.42 -7.90 -22.52
C ILE A 189 11.56 -8.61 -23.26
N PRO A 190 12.82 -8.46 -22.83
CA PRO A 190 13.93 -9.18 -23.44
C PRO A 190 13.69 -10.70 -23.36
N LEU A 191 14.08 -11.44 -24.40
CA LEU A 191 13.80 -12.88 -24.49
C LEU A 191 14.36 -13.68 -23.31
N ASP A 192 15.51 -13.27 -22.76
CA ASP A 192 16.11 -13.88 -21.58
C ASP A 192 15.28 -13.65 -20.30
N MET A 193 14.66 -12.47 -20.17
CA MET A 193 13.74 -12.14 -19.08
C MET A 193 12.44 -12.95 -19.20
N LEU A 194 11.93 -13.14 -20.42
CA LEU A 194 10.77 -14.00 -20.67
C LEU A 194 11.04 -15.44 -20.23
N HIS A 195 12.19 -16.01 -20.60
CA HIS A 195 12.57 -17.37 -20.19
C HIS A 195 12.76 -17.50 -18.67
N LYS A 196 13.29 -16.47 -17.99
CA LYS A 196 13.36 -16.44 -16.52
C LYS A 196 11.98 -16.44 -15.88
N LEU A 197 11.02 -15.70 -16.45
CA LEU A 197 9.64 -15.65 -15.94
C LEU A 197 8.88 -16.96 -16.17
N ILE A 198 9.12 -17.64 -17.30
CA ILE A 198 8.60 -19.00 -17.55
C ILE A 198 9.23 -20.00 -16.58
N GLY A 199 10.56 -19.98 -16.41
CA GLY A 199 11.27 -20.86 -15.48
C GLY A 199 10.88 -20.64 -14.01
N ALA A 200 10.44 -19.44 -13.65
CA ALA A 200 9.88 -19.11 -12.34
C ALA A 200 8.38 -19.45 -12.19
N ASN A 201 7.77 -20.13 -13.18
CA ASN A 201 6.33 -20.45 -13.25
C ASN A 201 5.39 -19.24 -13.15
N ILE A 202 5.86 -18.04 -13.48
CA ILE A 202 5.04 -16.81 -13.52
C ILE A 202 4.24 -16.75 -14.83
N LEU A 203 4.79 -17.35 -15.89
CA LEU A 203 4.17 -17.48 -17.21
C LEU A 203 4.07 -18.96 -17.59
N SER A 204 3.04 -19.33 -18.35
CA SER A 204 2.86 -20.71 -18.83
C SER A 204 2.97 -20.80 -20.35
N SER A 205 3.78 -21.74 -20.85
CA SER A 205 3.91 -22.08 -22.27
C SER A 205 3.03 -23.28 -22.58
N GLN A 206 1.91 -23.08 -23.27
CA GLN A 206 0.96 -24.16 -23.60
C GLN A 206 0.74 -24.36 -25.10
N HIS A 207 1.51 -23.70 -25.98
CA HIS A 207 1.23 -23.76 -27.42
C HIS A 207 2.48 -23.91 -28.28
N GLU A 208 2.36 -24.75 -29.32
CA GLU A 208 3.38 -25.07 -30.34
C GLU A 208 3.83 -23.84 -31.17
N ASN A 209 3.10 -22.72 -31.08
CA ASN A 209 3.31 -21.51 -31.89
C ASN A 209 4.07 -20.38 -31.15
N CYS A 210 4.99 -20.71 -30.23
CA CYS A 210 5.75 -19.73 -29.42
C CYS A 210 4.87 -18.68 -28.72
N THR A 211 3.67 -19.09 -28.30
CA THR A 211 2.72 -18.22 -27.61
C THR A 211 2.75 -18.53 -26.11
N VAL A 212 3.03 -17.50 -25.30
CA VAL A 212 3.14 -17.60 -23.85
C VAL A 212 1.91 -16.92 -23.24
N SER A 213 1.30 -17.56 -22.24
CA SER A 213 0.12 -17.01 -21.57
C SER A 213 0.44 -16.55 -20.15
N PHE A 214 -0.05 -15.36 -19.81
CA PHE A 214 -0.11 -14.88 -18.43
C PHE A 214 -1.52 -15.16 -17.90
N HIS A 215 -1.58 -15.99 -16.86
CA HIS A 215 -2.81 -16.21 -16.11
C HIS A 215 -2.89 -15.14 -15.01
N SER A 216 -3.57 -14.05 -15.31
CA SER A 216 -4.17 -13.23 -14.27
C SER A 216 -5.59 -13.76 -14.03
N TYR A 217 -6.05 -13.73 -12.78
CA TYR A 217 -7.40 -14.13 -12.38
C TYR A 217 -8.52 -13.42 -13.18
N TYR A 218 -8.21 -12.33 -13.88
CA TYR A 218 -9.21 -11.49 -14.55
C TYR A 218 -8.99 -11.29 -16.07
N VAL A 219 -7.84 -11.65 -16.63
CA VAL A 219 -7.57 -11.51 -18.08
C VAL A 219 -6.58 -12.58 -18.54
N LYS A 220 -6.96 -13.34 -19.58
CA LYS A 220 -6.02 -14.22 -20.29
C LYS A 220 -5.32 -13.42 -21.39
N THR A 221 -4.08 -13.03 -21.13
CA THR A 221 -3.25 -12.27 -22.08
C THR A 221 -2.26 -13.20 -22.75
N TYR A 222 -2.13 -13.08 -24.07
CA TYR A 222 -1.22 -13.88 -24.89
C TYR A 222 -0.08 -13.01 -25.41
N PHE A 223 1.15 -13.50 -25.26
CA PHE A 223 2.35 -12.90 -25.82
C PHE A 223 2.87 -13.79 -26.92
N LYS A 224 3.20 -13.21 -28.08
CA LYS A 224 3.83 -13.92 -29.19
C LYS A 224 5.28 -13.46 -29.30
N GLU A 225 6.19 -14.41 -29.41
CA GLU A 225 7.58 -14.10 -29.70
C GLU A 225 7.70 -13.37 -31.04
N ALA A 226 8.30 -12.18 -31.01
CA ALA A 226 8.57 -11.41 -32.21
C ALA A 226 9.87 -11.89 -32.83
N ASN A 227 9.78 -12.66 -33.91
CA ASN A 227 10.96 -12.99 -34.71
C ASN A 227 11.57 -11.70 -35.25
N LYS A 228 12.80 -11.38 -34.83
CA LYS A 228 13.61 -10.37 -35.52
C LYS A 228 13.84 -10.86 -36.94
N THR A 229 13.08 -10.34 -37.91
CA THR A 229 13.48 -10.44 -39.30
C THR A 229 14.84 -9.75 -39.43
N ALA A 230 15.86 -10.53 -39.75
CA ALA A 230 17.18 -10.03 -40.04
C ALA A 230 17.06 -9.00 -41.17
N SER A 231 17.33 -7.74 -40.84
CA SER A 231 17.54 -6.69 -41.83
C SER A 231 18.80 -7.07 -42.61
N LYS A 232 18.62 -7.76 -43.75
CA LYS A 232 19.67 -7.87 -44.76
C LYS A 232 19.77 -6.49 -45.42
N ILE A 233 20.91 -5.85 -45.18
CA ILE A 233 21.43 -4.72 -45.95
C ILE A 233 21.67 -5.21 -47.39
#